data_AF-A0A3M7AR12-F1
#
_entry.id   AF-A0A3M7AR12-F1
#
_cell.length_a   1.000
_cell.length_b   1.000
_cell.length_c   1.000
_cell.angle_alpha   90.00
_cell.angle_beta   90.00
_cell.angle_gamma   90.00
#
_symmetry.space_group_name_H-M   'P 1'
#
loop_
_entity.id
_entity.type
_entity.pdbx_description
1 polymer ?
#
loop_
_entity_poly.entity_id
_entity_poly.type
_entity_poly.pdbx_seq_one_letter_code
_entity_poly.pdbx_strand_id
1 'polypeptide(L)' 'MDNGANPNNNPLCGQYITISYQGSTHQAKVVDTCPGCEDAAIDLSPSLFEAVAPNGDGRVHGVEWWFNSS' A
#
# COMPACT_ATOMS: atom_id res chain seq x y z
N MET A 1 -9.48 -3.89 5.22
CA MET A 1 -10.22 -3.04 4.26
C MET A 1 -11.71 -3.36 4.40
N ASP A 2 -12.55 -2.40 4.78
CA ASP A 2 -14.00 -2.62 4.94
C ASP A 2 -14.70 -2.48 3.58
N ASN A 3 -14.61 -3.52 2.75
CA ASN A 3 -15.03 -3.50 1.35
C ASN A 3 -16.55 -3.32 1.14
N GLY A 4 -17.36 -3.55 2.17
CA GLY A 4 -18.82 -3.58 2.04
C GLY A 4 -19.31 -4.64 1.03
N ALA A 5 -20.57 -4.49 0.57
CA ALA A 5 -21.21 -5.44 -0.35
C ALA A 5 -20.74 -5.33 -1.80
N ASN A 6 -20.23 -4.16 -2.22
CA ASN A 6 -19.62 -3.95 -3.53
C ASN A 6 -18.24 -3.30 -3.35
N PRO A 7 -17.13 -4.05 -3.50
CA PRO A 7 -15.78 -3.55 -3.27
C PRO A 7 -15.39 -2.40 -4.21
N ASN A 8 -16.04 -2.27 -5.36
CA ASN A 8 -15.80 -1.16 -6.29
C ASN A 8 -16.27 0.20 -5.73
N ASN A 9 -17.14 0.20 -4.72
CA ASN A 9 -17.64 1.39 -4.03
C ASN A 9 -16.88 1.68 -2.72
N ASN A 10 -15.75 1.01 -2.48
CA ASN A 10 -14.96 1.24 -1.28
C ASN A 10 -14.44 2.70 -1.26
N PRO A 11 -14.68 3.49 -0.19
CA PRO A 11 -14.29 4.90 -0.12
C PRO A 11 -12.76 5.11 -0.10
N LEU A 12 -11.99 4.04 0.13
CA LEU A 12 -10.53 4.07 0.07
C LEU A 12 -10.02 3.96 -1.38
N CYS A 13 -10.85 3.51 -2.33
CA CYS A 13 -10.47 3.48 -3.74
C CYS A 13 -10.11 4.89 -4.21
N GLY A 14 -8.94 5.00 -4.82
CA GLY A 14 -8.43 6.24 -5.38
C GLY A 14 -7.84 7.23 -4.38
N GLN A 15 -7.87 6.92 -3.08
CA GLN A 15 -7.09 7.64 -2.07
C GLN A 15 -5.59 7.41 -2.30
N TYR A 16 -4.78 8.32 -1.77
CA TYR A 16 -3.33 8.22 -1.81
C TYR A 16 -2.74 7.93 -0.44
N ILE A 17 -1.70 7.10 -0.41
CA ILE A 17 -0.88 6.85 0.77
C ILE A 17 0.55 7.32 0.50
N THR A 18 1.27 7.65 1.57
CA THR A 18 2.73 7.77 1.58
C THR A 18 3.30 6.56 2.29
N ILE A 19 4.32 5.95 1.69
CA ILE A 19 5.06 4.78 2.16
C ILE A 19 6.46 5.26 2.53
N SER A 20 6.93 5.00 3.75
CA SER A 20 8.28 5.29 4.20
C SER A 20 9.04 4.02 4.53
N TYR A 21 10.23 3.88 3.95
CA TYR A 21 11.13 2.76 4.21
C TYR A 21 12.58 3.19 4.02
N GLN A 22 13.45 2.81 4.96
CA GLN A 22 14.90 3.10 4.95
C GLN A 22 15.26 4.56 4.61
N GLY A 23 14.49 5.53 5.12
CA GLY A 23 14.75 6.96 4.92
C GLY A 23 14.27 7.54 3.58
N SER A 24 13.64 6.72 2.72
CA SER A 24 12.98 7.17 1.49
C SER A 24 11.46 7.15 1.64
N THR A 25 10.77 7.99 0.86
CA THR A 25 9.31 8.05 0.82
C THR A 25 8.77 7.98 -0.59
N HIS A 26 7.70 7.22 -0.79
CA HIS A 26 7.01 7.05 -2.07
C HIS A 26 5.52 7.25 -1.90
N GLN A 27 4.84 7.81 -2.90
CA GLN A 27 3.39 7.94 -2.90
C GLN A 27 2.76 6.92 -3.84
N ALA A 28 1.62 6.37 -3.40
CA ALA A 28 0.88 5.37 -4.17
C ALA A 28 -0.61 5.62 -4.08
N LYS A 29 -1.34 5.29 -5.15
CA LYS A 29 -2.79 5.32 -5.19
C LYS A 29 -3.34 3.95 -4.81
N VAL A 30 -4.33 3.92 -3.92
CA VAL A 30 -5.07 2.71 -3.60
C VAL A 30 -5.97 2.35 -4.79
N VAL A 31 -5.73 1.18 -5.39
CA VAL A 31 -6.44 0.72 -6.60
C VAL A 31 -7.05 -0.67 -6.44
N ASP A 32 -6.67 -1.41 -5.41
CA ASP A 32 -7.13 -2.78 -5.19
C ASP A 32 -7.18 -3.10 -3.69
N THR A 33 -7.83 -4.20 -3.34
CA THR A 33 -7.82 -4.78 -2.00
C THR A 33 -7.18 -6.15 -2.05
N CYS A 34 -6.24 -6.40 -1.12
CA CYS A 34 -5.66 -7.72 -0.89
C CYS A 34 -6.38 -8.43 0.27
N PRO A 35 -7.29 -9.40 0.04
CA PRO A 35 -8.03 -10.06 1.12
C PRO A 35 -7.18 -11.06 1.92
N GLY A 36 -6.06 -11.52 1.33
CA GLY A 36 -5.14 -12.47 1.96
C GLY A 36 -3.98 -11.81 2.72
N CYS A 37 -3.91 -10.48 2.72
CA CYS A 37 -2.86 -9.75 3.41
C CYS A 37 -3.16 -9.67 4.92
N GLU A 38 -2.10 -9.73 5.72
CA GLU A 38 -2.18 -9.42 7.16
C GLU A 38 -2.67 -7.99 7.39
N ASP A 39 -3.17 -7.73 8.61
CA ASP A 39 -3.60 -6.39 8.98
C ASP A 39 -2.48 -5.36 8.77
N ALA A 40 -2.84 -4.23 8.14
CA ALA A 40 -1.95 -3.14 7.74
C ALA A 40 -0.83 -3.50 6.75
N ALA A 41 -0.74 -4.74 6.25
CA ALA A 41 0.15 -5.07 5.14
C ALA A 41 -0.39 -4.46 3.83
N ILE A 42 0.50 -3.84 3.06
CA ILE A 42 0.21 -3.29 1.73
C ILE A 42 0.88 -4.17 0.66
N ASP A 43 0.14 -4.49 -0.40
CA ASP A 43 0.64 -5.23 -1.55
C ASP A 43 0.92 -4.25 -2.68
N LEU A 44 2.19 -4.15 -3.07
CA LEU A 44 2.67 -3.13 -4.00
C LEU A 44 2.73 -3.71 -5.42
N SER A 45 2.50 -2.87 -6.44
CA SER A 45 2.87 -3.27 -7.80
C SER A 45 4.36 -3.60 -7.86
N PRO A 46 4.81 -4.53 -8.73
CA PRO A 46 6.22 -4.92 -8.80
C PRO A 46 7.17 -3.73 -8.96
N SER A 47 6.81 -2.77 -9.81
CA SER A 47 7.58 -1.54 -10.04
C SER A 47 7.67 -0.63 -8.81
N LEU A 48 6.61 -0.55 -8.00
CA LEU A 48 6.62 0.24 -6.78
C LEU A 48 7.39 -0.48 -5.66
N PHE A 49 7.29 -1.81 -5.58
CA PHE A 49 8.10 -2.60 -4.66
C PHE A 49 9.60 -2.43 -4.94
N GLU A 50 10.01 -2.53 -6.21
CA GLU A 50 11.41 -2.31 -6.60
C GLU A 50 11.89 -0.88 -6.28
N ALA A 51 11.02 0.12 -6.39
CA ALA A 51 11.37 1.50 -6.01
C ALA A 51 11.50 1.68 -4.49
N VAL A 52 10.60 1.08 -3.70
CA VAL A 52 10.59 1.18 -2.23
C VAL A 52 11.71 0.34 -1.60
N ALA A 53 11.90 -0.88 -2.09
CA ALA A 53 12.82 -1.87 -1.54
C ALA A 53 13.58 -2.59 -2.68
N PRO A 54 14.54 -1.92 -3.34
CA PRO A 54 15.25 -2.46 -4.51
C PRO A 54 16.05 -3.74 -4.23
N ASN A 55 16.42 -3.97 -2.97
CA ASN A 55 17.12 -5.17 -2.51
C ASN A 55 16.19 -6.15 -1.75
N GLY A 56 14.87 -5.95 -1.77
CA GLY A 56 13.91 -6.83 -1.14
C GLY A 56 13.69 -8.13 -1.93
N ASP A 57 13.41 -9.23 -1.24
CA ASP A 57 13.20 -10.57 -1.82
C ASP A 57 11.71 -10.96 -1.91
N GLY A 58 10.83 -9.97 -1.94
CA GLY A 58 9.38 -10.13 -2.12
C GLY A 58 8.55 -9.75 -0.89
N ARG A 59 9.12 -9.75 0.32
CA ARG A 59 8.44 -9.21 1.51
C ARG A 59 9.43 -8.51 2.42
N VAL A 60 9.09 -7.29 2.83
CA VAL A 60 9.92 -6.49 3.74
C VAL A 60 9.10 -6.05 4.97
N HIS A 61 9.79 -5.87 6.09
CA HIS A 61 9.21 -5.45 7.36
C HIS A 61 9.80 -4.11 7.81
N GLY A 62 9.12 -3.43 8.74
CA GLY A 62 9.53 -2.08 9.19
C GLY A 62 9.19 -0.97 8.19
N VAL A 63 8.20 -1.22 7.32
CA VAL A 63 7.62 -0.21 6.44
C VAL A 63 6.56 0.55 7.23
N GLU A 64 6.62 1.88 7.17
CA GLU A 64 5.56 2.74 7.69
C GLU A 64 4.75 3.31 6.52
N TRP A 65 3.45 3.49 6.72
CA TRP A 65 2.61 4.15 5.73
C TRP A 65 1.43 4.86 6.39
N TRP A 66 0.93 5.88 5.70
CA TRP A 66 -0.24 6.65 6.14
C TRP A 66 -1.03 7.17 4.94
N PHE A 67 -2.33 7.37 5.12
CA PHE A 67 -3.13 8.09 4.14
C PHE A 67 -2.69 9.55 4.09
N ASN A 68 -2.53 10.07 2.87
CA ASN A 68 -2.26 11.48 2.68
C ASN A 68 -3.47 12.27 3.19
N SER A 69 -3.24 13.19 4.11
CA SER A 69 -4.26 14.12 4.57
C SER A 69 -4.75 14.98 3.41
N SER A 70 -6.08 15.10 3.29
CA SER A 70 -6.76 16.00 2.35
C SER A 70 -6.60 17.45 2.76
#